data_AF-A0A962QTQ4-F1
#
_entry.id   AF-A0A962QTQ4-F1
#
_cell.length_a   1.000
_cell.length_b   1.000
_cell.length_c   1.000
_cell.angle_alpha   90.00
_cell.angle_beta   90.00
_cell.angle_gamma   90.00
#
_symmetry.space_group_name_H-M   'P 1'
#
loop_
_entity.id
_entity.type
_entity.pdbx_description
1 polymer ?
#
loop_
_entity_poly.entity_id
_entity_poly.type
_entity_poly.pdbx_seq_one_letter_code
_entity_poly.pdbx_strand_id
1 'polypeptide(L)'
;MSERVVVDPITRIEGHLRIEAQMNGKQIESAYSAGTMVRGIEIIMRGRDPRDAWAFVQRICGVCTLVHGIASVRSVEDALNYEIPANAQLIRNLMIAAQYVHDHVMHFYHLHALDWVDVVSALQADPKATSELAQSLSSWPKSSPGYFSDMKNKLKTFVEAGQLGIFAKAYWGHPAYKLPPEANLMAVSHYIEALE
;
A
#
# COMPACT_ATOMS: atom_id res chain seq x y z
N MET A 1 -6.88 9.40 -34.64
CA MET A 1 -7.85 9.92 -33.65
C MET A 1 -7.21 9.81 -32.29
N SER A 2 -7.23 10.89 -31.52
CA SER A 2 -6.63 10.98 -30.19
C SER A 2 -7.56 10.29 -29.19
N GLU A 3 -7.28 9.04 -28.81
CA GLU A 3 -8.06 8.27 -27.84
C GLU A 3 -7.77 8.76 -26.41
N ARG A 4 -8.81 8.94 -25.60
CA ARG A 4 -8.69 9.27 -24.18
C ARG A 4 -9.00 8.04 -23.33
N VAL A 5 -8.03 7.61 -22.53
CA VAL A 5 -8.18 6.54 -21.56
C VAL A 5 -8.55 7.13 -20.21
N VAL A 6 -9.50 6.52 -19.52
CA VAL A 6 -9.99 6.95 -18.21
C VAL A 6 -9.82 5.80 -17.23
N VAL A 7 -9.17 6.05 -16.10
CA VAL A 7 -9.09 5.13 -14.96
C VAL A 7 -9.75 5.79 -13.76
N ASP A 8 -10.99 5.38 -13.50
CA ASP A 8 -11.84 5.88 -12.42
C ASP A 8 -12.79 4.75 -11.97
N PRO A 9 -12.61 4.18 -10.77
CA PRO A 9 -11.67 4.61 -9.72
C PRO A 9 -10.22 4.14 -9.97
N ILE A 10 -9.25 4.91 -9.47
CA ILE A 10 -7.93 4.34 -9.12
C ILE A 10 -8.09 3.56 -7.82
N THR A 11 -7.81 2.26 -7.87
CA THR A 11 -7.87 1.36 -6.70
C THR A 11 -6.48 1.15 -6.09
N ARG A 12 -6.41 0.49 -4.93
CA ARG A 12 -5.16 0.27 -4.15
C ARG A 12 -4.43 1.57 -3.81
N ILE A 13 -5.19 2.62 -3.50
CA ILE A 13 -4.72 3.88 -2.92
C ILE A 13 -5.61 4.26 -1.74
N GLU A 14 -5.19 5.26 -0.97
CA GLU A 14 -6.10 5.97 -0.07
C GLU A 14 -6.92 7.00 -0.84
N GLY A 15 -8.19 7.15 -0.49
CA GLY A 15 -9.04 8.22 -1.01
C GLY A 15 -9.63 7.96 -2.40
N HIS A 16 -9.88 9.05 -3.12
CA HIS A 16 -10.59 9.03 -4.41
C HIS A 16 -9.78 9.81 -5.46
N LEU A 17 -9.33 9.09 -6.49
CA LEU A 17 -8.53 9.64 -7.56
C LEU A 17 -9.05 9.16 -8.91
N ARG A 18 -9.10 10.09 -9.85
CA ARG A 18 -9.36 9.87 -11.27
C ARG A 18 -8.13 10.27 -12.07
N ILE A 19 -7.68 9.39 -12.96
CA ILE A 19 -6.63 9.70 -13.95
C ILE A 19 -7.23 9.62 -15.36
N GLU A 20 -6.99 10.64 -16.16
CA GLU A 20 -7.25 10.62 -17.60
C GLU A 20 -5.95 10.76 -18.37
N ALA A 21 -5.77 9.96 -19.41
CA ALA A 21 -4.60 9.99 -20.28
C ALA A 21 -5.02 10.23 -21.73
N GLN A 22 -4.45 11.27 -22.36
CA GLN A 22 -4.57 11.48 -23.79
C GLN A 22 -3.49 10.67 -24.50
N MET A 23 -3.91 9.78 -25.39
CA MET A 23 -2.99 8.90 -26.12
C MET A 23 -2.60 9.50 -27.47
N ASN A 24 -1.31 9.39 -27.81
CA ASN A 24 -0.77 9.53 -29.15
C ASN A 24 -0.19 8.18 -29.59
N GLY A 25 -0.99 7.40 -30.31
CA GLY A 25 -0.69 6.00 -30.60
C GLY A 25 -0.59 5.18 -29.31
N LYS A 26 0.59 4.63 -29.01
CA LYS A 26 0.85 3.83 -27.80
C LYS A 26 1.49 4.63 -26.65
N GLN A 27 1.70 5.93 -26.83
CA GLN A 27 2.33 6.79 -25.84
C GLN A 27 1.28 7.69 -25.19
N ILE A 28 1.43 7.93 -23.88
CA ILE A 28 0.67 8.96 -23.18
C ILE A 28 1.27 10.31 -23.56
N GLU A 29 0.50 11.14 -24.27
CA GLU A 29 0.90 12.49 -24.67
C GLU A 29 0.67 13.49 -23.54
N SER A 30 -0.46 13.37 -22.84
CA SER A 30 -0.76 14.16 -21.64
C SER A 30 -1.57 13.35 -20.64
N ALA A 31 -1.44 13.72 -19.37
CA ALA A 31 -2.14 13.09 -18.25
C ALA A 31 -2.78 14.16 -17.36
N TYR A 32 -3.94 13.83 -16.80
CA TYR A 32 -4.73 14.69 -15.93
C TYR A 32 -5.01 13.95 -14.63
N SER A 33 -4.75 14.60 -13.50
CA SER A 33 -4.97 14.06 -12.16
C SER A 33 -6.08 14.85 -11.46
N ALA A 34 -7.11 14.17 -11.01
CA ALA A 34 -8.26 14.78 -10.34
C ALA A 34 -8.58 14.05 -9.03
N GLY A 35 -8.38 14.72 -7.89
CA GLY A 35 -8.91 14.28 -6.61
C GLY A 35 -10.42 14.52 -6.57
N THR A 36 -11.21 13.47 -6.32
CA THR A 36 -12.67 13.51 -6.48
C THR A 36 -13.42 13.53 -5.14
N MET A 37 -12.76 13.95 -4.06
CA MET A 37 -13.35 14.04 -2.71
C MET A 37 -12.85 15.29 -1.96
N VAL A 38 -13.73 15.87 -1.14
CA VAL A 38 -13.39 17.00 -0.24
C VAL A 38 -14.14 16.86 1.09
N ARG A 39 -13.49 17.32 2.19
CA ARG A 39 -14.10 17.39 3.54
C ARG A 39 -14.03 18.77 4.21
N GLY A 40 -13.10 19.63 3.80
CA GLY A 40 -13.00 21.00 4.32
C GLY A 40 -12.51 21.11 5.78
N ILE A 41 -11.59 20.25 6.21
CA ILE A 41 -11.08 20.23 7.60
C ILE A 41 -10.49 21.59 8.01
N GLU A 42 -9.85 22.32 7.11
CA GLU A 42 -9.32 23.67 7.35
C GLU A 42 -10.41 24.68 7.76
N ILE A 43 -11.60 24.57 7.17
CA ILE A 43 -12.76 25.41 7.52
C ILE A 43 -13.30 24.99 8.89
N ILE A 44 -13.43 23.68 9.12
CA ILE A 44 -13.89 23.11 10.39
C ILE A 44 -13.00 23.55 11.55
N MET A 45 -11.71 23.78 11.30
CA MET A 45 -10.74 24.18 12.32
C MET A 45 -10.87 25.64 12.78
N ARG A 46 -11.58 26.51 12.04
CA ARG A 46 -11.72 27.93 12.40
C ARG A 46 -12.45 28.08 13.74
N GLY A 47 -11.86 28.86 14.64
CA GLY A 47 -12.44 29.16 15.96
C GLY A 47 -12.33 28.02 16.98
N ARG A 48 -11.66 26.91 16.67
CA ARG A 48 -11.39 25.84 17.64
C ARG A 48 -10.21 26.18 18.53
N ASP A 49 -10.20 25.56 19.72
CA ASP A 49 -9.04 25.61 20.59
C ASP A 49 -7.83 24.95 19.91
N PRO A 50 -6.67 25.62 19.82
CA PRO A 50 -5.46 25.04 19.22
C PRO A 50 -5.03 23.71 19.86
N ARG A 51 -5.34 23.49 21.15
CA ARG A 51 -5.00 22.26 21.86
C ARG A 51 -5.80 21.04 21.38
N ASP A 52 -6.97 21.27 20.78
CA ASP A 52 -7.81 20.21 20.22
C ASP A 52 -7.47 19.91 18.75
N ALA A 53 -6.71 20.79 18.09
CA ALA A 53 -6.47 20.73 16.65
C ALA A 53 -5.92 19.38 16.17
N TRP A 54 -4.96 18.81 16.91
CA TRP A 54 -4.32 17.54 16.56
C TRP A 54 -5.33 16.40 16.45
N ALA A 55 -6.36 16.39 17.29
CA ALA A 55 -7.37 15.34 17.29
C ALA A 55 -8.24 15.43 16.03
N PHE A 56 -8.58 16.64 15.57
CA PHE A 56 -9.33 16.85 14.32
C PHE A 56 -8.49 16.51 13.10
N VAL A 57 -7.30 17.11 12.98
CA VAL A 57 -6.49 16.96 11.77
C VAL A 57 -5.87 15.57 11.66
N GLN A 58 -5.71 14.82 12.75
CA GLN A 58 -5.35 13.39 12.67
C GLN A 58 -6.38 12.58 11.86
N ARG A 59 -7.63 13.02 11.76
CA ARG A 59 -8.66 12.37 10.93
C ARG A 59 -8.61 12.81 9.47
N ILE A 60 -7.62 13.61 9.05
CA ILE A 60 -7.35 13.85 7.63
C ILE A 60 -7.06 12.52 6.94
N CYS A 61 -6.20 11.66 7.49
CA CYS A 61 -5.89 10.38 6.86
C CYS A 61 -5.66 9.28 7.88
N GLY A 62 -6.26 8.12 7.65
CA GLY A 62 -6.10 6.93 8.48
C GLY A 62 -4.93 6.02 8.08
N VAL A 63 -4.42 6.14 6.85
CA VAL A 63 -3.25 5.39 6.36
C VAL A 63 -1.99 5.99 6.95
N CYS A 64 -1.69 7.25 6.60
CA CYS A 64 -0.69 8.05 7.28
C CYS A 64 -1.25 8.60 8.60
N THR A 65 -1.79 7.72 9.44
CA THR A 65 -2.14 8.07 10.82
C THR A 65 -0.90 8.59 11.55
N LEU A 66 -1.10 9.17 12.74
CA LEU A 66 -0.09 9.86 13.55
C LEU A 66 0.41 11.19 12.97
N VAL A 67 0.82 11.25 11.69
CA VAL A 67 1.66 12.36 11.19
C VAL A 67 0.98 13.71 11.22
N HIS A 68 -0.33 13.78 10.91
CA HIS A 68 -1.09 15.03 11.01
C HIS A 68 -1.24 15.51 12.46
N GLY A 69 -1.38 14.57 13.41
CA GLY A 69 -1.40 14.90 14.84
C GLY A 69 -0.06 15.49 15.30
N ILE A 70 1.05 14.86 14.89
CA ILE A 70 2.40 15.35 15.19
C ILE A 70 2.66 16.73 14.57
N ALA A 71 2.29 16.93 13.30
CA ALA A 71 2.42 18.22 12.63
C ALA A 71 1.60 19.31 13.34
N SER A 72 0.38 18.97 13.78
CA SER A 72 -0.48 19.90 14.51
C SER A 72 0.12 20.33 15.84
N VAL A 73 0.58 19.40 16.68
CA VAL A 73 1.15 19.77 17.98
C VAL A 73 2.43 20.58 17.81
N ARG A 74 3.28 20.22 16.83
CA ARG A 74 4.48 21.01 16.49
C ARG A 74 4.13 22.43 16.05
N SER A 75 3.08 22.60 15.25
CA SER A 75 2.66 23.92 14.77
C SER A 75 2.15 24.82 15.91
N VAL A 76 1.43 24.24 16.88
CA VAL A 76 0.93 24.98 18.06
C VAL A 76 2.08 25.29 19.02
N GLU A 77 2.99 24.34 19.26
CA GLU A 77 4.18 24.54 20.08
C GLU A 77 5.08 25.64 19.50
N ASP A 78 5.31 25.65 18.20
CA ASP A 78 6.06 26.69 17.49
C ASP A 78 5.40 28.07 17.65
N ALA A 79 4.09 28.17 17.41
CA ALA A 79 3.35 29.43 17.54
C ALA A 79 3.36 30.01 18.97
N LEU A 80 3.49 29.15 19.98
CA LEU A 80 3.56 29.55 21.39
C LEU A 80 4.99 29.63 21.94
N ASN A 81 6.00 29.33 21.11
CA ASN A 81 7.40 29.16 21.52
C ASN A 81 7.52 28.23 22.75
N TYR A 82 6.84 27.09 22.69
CA TYR A 82 6.75 26.12 23.78
C TYR A 82 7.75 24.98 23.58
N GLU A 83 8.70 24.85 24.50
CA GLU A 83 9.70 23.77 24.47
C GLU A 83 9.16 22.49 25.13
N ILE A 84 9.33 21.35 24.45
CA ILE A 84 8.94 20.05 25.00
C ILE A 84 10.11 19.35 25.71
N PRO A 85 9.86 18.53 26.75
CA PRO A 85 10.90 17.72 27.34
C PRO A 85 11.54 16.75 26.34
N ALA A 86 12.84 16.48 26.49
CA ALA A 86 13.58 15.57 25.61
C ALA A 86 12.92 14.18 25.47
N ASN A 87 12.35 13.64 26.56
CA ASN A 87 11.65 12.36 26.52
C ASN A 87 10.39 12.40 25.63
N ALA A 88 9.68 13.53 25.57
CA ALA A 88 8.53 13.69 24.68
C ALA A 88 8.97 13.69 23.21
N GLN A 89 10.09 14.37 22.89
CA GLN A 89 10.67 14.34 21.55
C GLN A 89 11.08 12.93 21.13
N LEU A 90 11.73 12.18 22.02
CA LEU A 90 12.16 10.80 21.75
C LEU A 90 10.97 9.88 21.49
N ILE A 91 9.91 9.96 22.31
CA ILE A 91 8.70 9.18 22.11
C ILE A 91 8.05 9.53 20.76
N ARG A 92 7.93 10.82 20.41
CA ARG A 92 7.41 11.24 19.10
C ARG A 92 8.22 10.67 17.94
N ASN A 93 9.54 10.67 18.05
CA ASN A 93 10.41 10.08 17.03
C ASN A 93 10.21 8.57 16.90
N LEU A 94 10.08 7.84 18.02
CA LEU A 94 9.78 6.40 18.00
C LEU A 94 8.42 6.10 17.35
N MET A 95 7.40 6.90 17.67
CA MET A 95 6.08 6.78 17.04
C MET A 95 6.14 7.03 15.53
N ILE A 96 6.87 8.07 15.09
CA ILE A 96 7.06 8.36 13.67
C ILE A 96 7.78 7.19 12.99
N ALA A 97 8.86 6.67 13.57
CA ALA A 97 9.60 5.55 13.00
C ALA A 97 8.71 4.29 12.86
N ALA A 98 7.91 3.98 13.88
CA ALA A 98 6.95 2.89 13.83
C ALA A 98 5.90 3.08 12.73
N GLN A 99 5.36 4.30 12.59
CA GLN A 99 4.43 4.64 11.51
C GLN A 99 5.06 4.44 10.14
N TYR A 100 6.30 4.88 9.93
CA TYR A 100 7.00 4.70 8.65
C TYR A 100 7.14 3.23 8.28
N VAL A 101 7.58 2.38 9.23
CA VAL A 101 7.74 0.94 9.00
C VAL A 101 6.40 0.32 8.63
N HIS A 102 5.35 0.59 9.41
CA HIS A 102 4.01 0.06 9.14
C HIS A 102 3.49 0.51 7.76
N ASP A 103 3.47 1.82 7.50
CA ASP A 103 2.94 2.40 6.27
C ASP A 103 3.67 1.86 5.04
N HIS A 104 5.01 1.80 5.07
CA HIS A 104 5.80 1.35 3.93
C HIS A 104 5.66 -0.15 3.65
N VAL A 105 5.65 -1.00 4.68
CA VAL A 105 5.44 -2.44 4.52
C VAL A 105 4.03 -2.71 3.96
N MET A 106 3.01 -2.05 4.51
CA MET A 106 1.64 -2.17 4.04
C MET A 106 1.46 -1.66 2.61
N HIS A 107 2.04 -0.51 2.28
CA HIS A 107 2.01 0.03 0.92
C HIS A 107 2.68 -0.93 -0.07
N PHE A 108 3.89 -1.42 0.25
CA PHE A 108 4.63 -2.30 -0.64
C PHE A 108 3.82 -3.56 -0.99
N TYR A 109 3.31 -4.29 -0.01
CA TYR A 109 2.58 -5.52 -0.25
C TYR A 109 1.13 -5.28 -0.69
N HIS A 110 0.36 -4.53 0.08
CA HIS A 110 -1.10 -4.50 -0.05
C HIS A 110 -1.61 -3.47 -1.07
N LEU A 111 -0.80 -2.46 -1.37
CA LEU A 111 -1.17 -1.45 -2.37
C LEU A 111 -0.41 -1.66 -3.68
N HIS A 112 0.90 -1.93 -3.64
CA HIS A 112 1.72 -1.87 -4.84
C HIS A 112 2.10 -3.23 -5.44
N ALA A 113 2.32 -4.28 -4.63
CA ALA A 113 2.89 -5.54 -5.12
C ALA A 113 2.09 -6.18 -6.25
N LEU A 114 0.77 -6.04 -6.26
CA LEU A 114 -0.10 -6.62 -7.31
C LEU A 114 0.05 -5.94 -8.68
N ASP A 115 0.78 -4.84 -8.80
CA ASP A 115 1.23 -4.30 -10.10
C ASP A 115 2.38 -5.12 -10.71
N TRP A 116 3.11 -5.86 -9.88
CA TRP A 116 4.35 -6.55 -10.21
C TRP A 116 4.26 -8.08 -10.11
N VAL A 117 3.36 -8.56 -9.24
CA VAL A 117 3.18 -9.97 -8.90
C VAL A 117 1.92 -10.50 -9.56
N ASP A 118 2.07 -11.57 -10.35
CA ASP A 118 0.95 -12.29 -10.94
C ASP A 118 0.51 -13.43 -10.01
N VAL A 119 -0.62 -13.22 -9.34
CA VAL A 119 -1.16 -14.18 -8.36
C VAL A 119 -1.56 -15.50 -9.02
N VAL A 120 -2.04 -15.49 -10.26
CA VAL A 120 -2.44 -16.73 -10.95
C VAL A 120 -1.20 -17.50 -11.41
N SER A 121 -0.15 -16.80 -11.82
CA SER A 121 1.15 -17.42 -12.17
C SER A 121 1.75 -18.18 -10.98
N ALA A 122 1.56 -17.73 -9.74
CA ALA A 122 2.02 -18.43 -8.53
C ALA A 122 1.50 -19.89 -8.42
N LEU A 123 0.34 -20.21 -9.01
CA LEU A 123 -0.20 -21.58 -9.05
C LEU A 123 0.64 -22.53 -9.91
N GLN A 124 1.53 -22.01 -10.76
CA GLN A 124 2.42 -22.80 -11.59
C GLN A 124 3.79 -23.06 -10.94
N ALA A 125 4.08 -22.42 -9.81
CA ALA A 125 5.39 -22.48 -9.15
C ALA A 125 5.72 -23.87 -8.60
N ASP A 126 6.99 -24.27 -8.65
CA ASP A 126 7.51 -25.38 -7.85
C ASP A 126 7.82 -24.89 -6.42
N PRO A 127 7.16 -25.42 -5.37
CA PRO A 127 7.45 -25.04 -3.98
C PRO A 127 8.91 -25.25 -3.56
N LYS A 128 9.59 -26.26 -4.12
CA LYS A 128 11.02 -26.50 -3.80
C LYS A 128 11.89 -25.41 -4.41
N ALA A 129 11.72 -25.12 -5.70
CA ALA A 129 12.44 -24.02 -6.35
C ALA A 129 12.11 -22.64 -5.71
N THR A 130 10.87 -22.45 -5.26
CA THR A 130 10.46 -21.25 -4.50
C THR A 130 11.22 -21.14 -3.17
N SER A 131 11.36 -22.26 -2.46
CA SER A 131 12.14 -22.35 -1.22
C SER A 131 13.62 -22.03 -1.44
N GLU A 132 14.23 -22.61 -2.47
CA GLU A 132 15.62 -22.34 -2.85
C GLU A 132 15.82 -20.86 -3.22
N LEU A 133 14.89 -20.26 -3.97
CA LEU A 133 14.90 -18.84 -4.30
C LEU A 133 14.83 -17.97 -3.04
N ALA A 134 13.85 -18.21 -2.15
CA ALA A 134 13.68 -17.45 -0.91
C ALA A 134 14.94 -17.50 -0.03
N GLN A 135 15.53 -18.69 0.14
CA GLN A 135 16.74 -18.90 0.94
C GLN A 135 18.00 -18.28 0.30
N SER A 136 18.04 -18.16 -1.03
CA SER A 136 19.13 -17.46 -1.71
C SER A 136 19.11 -15.94 -1.50
N LEU A 137 17.94 -15.38 -1.16
CA LEU A 137 17.72 -13.93 -1.03
C LEU A 137 17.73 -13.45 0.42
N SER A 138 17.35 -14.30 1.38
CA SER A 138 17.15 -13.89 2.77
C SER A 138 17.32 -15.04 3.75
N SER A 139 17.73 -14.71 4.98
CA SER A 139 17.71 -15.62 6.13
C SER A 139 16.34 -15.72 6.81
N TRP A 140 15.26 -15.25 6.15
CA TRP A 140 13.91 -15.32 6.69
C TRP A 140 13.49 -16.79 6.94
N PRO A 141 13.02 -17.13 8.15
CA PRO A 141 12.84 -18.53 8.56
C PRO A 141 11.65 -19.23 7.91
N LYS A 142 10.60 -18.51 7.50
CA LYS A 142 9.43 -19.09 6.80
C LYS A 142 9.72 -19.31 5.32
N SER A 143 10.66 -20.20 5.02
CA SER A 143 11.19 -20.42 3.66
C SER A 143 11.31 -21.89 3.28
N SER A 144 10.61 -22.80 3.96
CA SER A 144 10.67 -24.24 3.67
C SER A 144 9.82 -24.62 2.44
N PRO A 145 10.15 -25.73 1.74
CA PRO A 145 9.33 -26.20 0.61
C PRO A 145 7.90 -26.55 1.03
N GLY A 146 7.73 -27.10 2.24
CA GLY A 146 6.41 -27.41 2.82
C GLY A 146 5.56 -26.16 3.02
N TYR A 147 6.16 -25.09 3.56
CA TYR A 147 5.48 -23.80 3.72
C TYR A 147 4.95 -23.27 2.38
N PHE A 148 5.79 -23.22 1.34
CA PHE A 148 5.35 -22.75 0.02
C PHE A 148 4.32 -23.68 -0.63
N SER A 149 4.38 -25.00 -0.37
CA SER A 149 3.35 -25.94 -0.81
C SER A 149 2.00 -25.63 -0.15
N ASP A 150 1.99 -25.39 1.16
CA ASP A 150 0.76 -25.06 1.89
C ASP A 150 0.17 -23.73 1.43
N MET A 151 1.02 -22.71 1.21
CA MET A 151 0.61 -21.42 0.68
C MET A 151 0.03 -21.53 -0.73
N LYS A 152 0.68 -22.31 -1.61
CA LYS A 152 0.16 -22.60 -2.94
C LYS A 152 -1.19 -23.32 -2.88
N ASN A 153 -1.36 -24.29 -1.98
CA ASN A 153 -2.62 -25.01 -1.81
C ASN A 153 -3.74 -24.11 -1.27
N LYS A 154 -3.43 -23.19 -0.35
CA LYS A 154 -4.36 -22.17 0.14
C LYS A 154 -4.83 -21.28 -1.00
N LEU A 155 -3.90 -20.79 -1.82
CA LEU A 155 -4.22 -19.97 -2.99
C LEU A 155 -5.04 -20.74 -4.03
N LYS A 156 -4.65 -22.00 -4.31
CA LYS A 156 -5.37 -22.88 -5.25
C LYS A 156 -6.82 -23.07 -4.82
N THR A 157 -7.05 -23.42 -3.55
CA THR A 157 -8.40 -23.60 -2.99
C THR A 157 -9.24 -22.32 -3.15
N PHE A 158 -8.65 -21.16 -2.88
CA PHE A 158 -9.32 -19.87 -3.05
C PHE A 158 -9.72 -19.60 -4.51
N VAL A 159 -8.83 -19.92 -5.45
CA VAL A 159 -9.09 -19.74 -6.89
C VAL A 159 -10.15 -20.72 -7.40
N GLU A 160 -10.05 -22.00 -7.03
CA GLU A 160 -10.99 -23.06 -7.44
C GLU A 160 -12.39 -22.87 -6.86
N ALA A 161 -12.52 -22.20 -5.72
CA ALA A 161 -13.83 -21.81 -5.17
C ALA A 161 -14.60 -20.81 -6.07
N GLY A 162 -13.95 -20.18 -7.05
CA GLY A 162 -14.57 -19.24 -7.99
C GLY A 162 -14.94 -17.87 -7.37
N GLN A 163 -14.69 -17.68 -6.08
CA GLN A 163 -14.98 -16.45 -5.34
C GLN A 163 -13.70 -15.63 -5.14
N LEU A 164 -13.15 -15.09 -6.25
CA LEU A 164 -11.82 -14.47 -6.28
C LEU A 164 -11.68 -13.15 -5.49
N GLY A 165 -12.77 -12.61 -4.94
CA GLY A 165 -12.74 -11.40 -4.10
C GLY A 165 -11.95 -10.25 -4.75
N ILE A 166 -10.94 -9.76 -4.02
CA ILE A 166 -10.06 -8.67 -4.49
C ILE A 166 -9.19 -9.02 -5.71
N PHE A 167 -9.12 -10.30 -6.09
CA PHE A 167 -8.37 -10.78 -7.27
C PHE A 167 -9.26 -10.97 -8.51
N ALA A 168 -10.57 -10.72 -8.41
CA ALA A 168 -11.49 -10.84 -9.54
C ALA A 168 -11.26 -9.74 -10.58
N LYS A 169 -11.30 -10.09 -11.88
CA LYS A 169 -11.17 -9.15 -13.02
C LYS A 169 -9.92 -8.26 -12.99
N ALA A 170 -8.83 -8.75 -12.39
CA ALA A 170 -7.54 -8.07 -12.43
C ALA A 170 -6.78 -8.41 -13.72
N TYR A 171 -5.52 -7.96 -13.80
CA TYR A 171 -4.71 -7.99 -15.03
C TYR A 171 -3.84 -9.26 -15.18
N TRP A 172 -4.18 -10.36 -14.51
CA TRP A 172 -3.38 -11.60 -14.51
C TRP A 172 -3.06 -12.07 -15.93
N GLY A 173 -1.81 -12.50 -16.17
CA GLY A 173 -1.29 -12.88 -17.49
C GLY A 173 -0.92 -11.71 -18.40
N HIS A 174 -1.11 -10.46 -17.97
CA HIS A 174 -0.70 -9.30 -18.77
C HIS A 174 0.81 -9.33 -19.06
N PRO A 175 1.27 -9.03 -20.30
CA PRO A 175 2.67 -9.15 -20.69
C PRO A 175 3.63 -8.23 -19.94
N ALA A 176 3.13 -7.28 -19.15
CA ALA A 176 3.96 -6.45 -18.28
C ALA A 176 4.42 -7.18 -17.01
N TYR A 177 3.75 -8.26 -16.58
CA TYR A 177 4.27 -9.12 -15.52
C TYR A 177 5.49 -9.89 -16.04
N LYS A 178 6.58 -9.85 -15.27
CA LYS A 178 7.88 -10.44 -15.67
C LYS A 178 8.46 -11.45 -14.69
N LEU A 179 7.88 -11.57 -13.50
CA LEU A 179 8.37 -12.49 -12.48
C LEU A 179 8.08 -13.94 -12.88
N PRO A 180 9.03 -14.87 -12.63
CA PRO A 180 8.75 -16.30 -12.76
C PRO A 180 7.73 -16.76 -11.70
N PRO A 181 7.03 -17.88 -11.93
CA PRO A 181 6.06 -18.44 -10.98
C PRO A 181 6.59 -18.53 -9.54
N GLU A 182 7.85 -18.95 -9.35
CA GLU A 182 8.49 -19.09 -8.04
C GLU A 182 8.58 -17.76 -7.30
N ALA A 183 8.96 -16.68 -7.99
CA ALA A 183 9.00 -15.35 -7.39
C ALA A 183 7.59 -14.83 -7.08
N ASN A 184 6.60 -15.15 -7.91
CA ASN A 184 5.20 -14.82 -7.63
C ASN A 184 4.69 -15.54 -6.37
N LEU A 185 4.95 -16.85 -6.23
CA LEU A 185 4.55 -17.61 -5.05
C LEU A 185 5.23 -17.09 -3.78
N MET A 186 6.54 -16.79 -3.84
CA MET A 186 7.26 -16.17 -2.74
C MET A 186 6.62 -14.83 -2.33
N ALA A 187 6.34 -13.95 -3.30
CA ALA A 187 5.77 -12.63 -3.04
C ALA A 187 4.33 -12.70 -2.50
N VAL A 188 3.51 -13.64 -2.99
CA VAL A 188 2.15 -13.88 -2.44
C VAL A 188 2.22 -14.40 -1.01
N SER A 189 3.18 -15.26 -0.68
CA SER A 189 3.39 -15.70 0.70
C SER A 189 3.77 -14.53 1.60
N HIS A 190 4.71 -13.69 1.18
CA HIS A 190 5.10 -12.50 1.95
C HIS A 190 3.98 -11.46 2.06
N TYR A 191 3.13 -11.32 1.02
CA TYR A 191 1.93 -10.50 1.07
C TYR A 191 1.01 -10.93 2.21
N ILE A 192 0.81 -12.24 2.38
CA ILE A 192 -0.05 -12.78 3.45
C ILE A 192 0.62 -12.62 4.81
N GLU A 193 1.92 -12.87 4.91
CA GLU A 193 2.67 -12.67 6.16
C GLU A 193 2.71 -11.20 6.60
N ALA A 194 2.78 -10.25 5.66
CA ALA A 194 2.78 -8.83 5.97
C ALA A 194 1.43 -8.33 6.50
N LEU A 195 0.37 -9.13 6.39
CA LEU A 195 -0.96 -8.83 6.91
C LEU A 195 -1.17 -9.38 8.34
N GLU A 196 -0.37 -10.36 8.77
CA GLU A 196 -0.42 -11.00 10.10
C GLU A 196 0.32 -10.16 11.16
#